data_AF-A0A7R9EX30-F1
#
_entry.id   AF-A0A7R9EX30-F1
#
_cell.length_a   1.000
_cell.length_b   1.000
_cell.length_c   1.000
_cell.angle_alpha   90.00
_cell.angle_beta   90.00
_cell.angle_gamma   90.00
#
_symmetry.space_group_name_H-M   'P 1'
#
loop_
_entity.id
_entity.type
_entity.pdbx_description
1 polymer ?
#
loop_
_entity_poly.entity_id
_entity_poly.type
_entity_poly.pdbx_seq_one_letter_code
_entity_poly.pdbx_strand_id
1 'polypeptide(L)'
;MSFELLSTRRPTRVDELYKAVPKPAGGVPKHGLPIWNDLLLDAKLPIIKAPKGALVFSRGKVGEKLWRRPAAQNFNLYDPNGYEVTYHYDALHDGNLRRLLAQEGLQRRLKELGLITDNGEAVCSLKQLNEYRRYLKRLHLDSLNQERQHRVSRY
;
A
#
# COMPACT_ATOMS: atom_id res chain seq x y z
N MET A 1 -7.85 -8.95 -18.16
CA MET A 1 -9.28 -9.13 -18.47
C MET A 1 -10.09 -8.53 -17.32
N SER A 2 -10.61 -7.33 -17.52
CA SER A 2 -11.48 -6.64 -16.57
C SER A 2 -12.88 -7.22 -16.64
N PHE A 3 -13.36 -7.82 -15.55
CA PHE A 3 -14.78 -8.13 -15.40
C PHE A 3 -15.53 -6.81 -15.23
N GLU A 4 -16.01 -6.23 -16.33
CA GLU A 4 -17.09 -5.26 -16.27
C GLU A 4 -18.32 -5.98 -15.74
N LEU A 5 -18.53 -5.89 -14.43
CA LEU A 5 -19.75 -6.34 -13.78
C LEU A 5 -20.93 -5.63 -14.48
N LEU A 6 -21.88 -6.41 -15.01
CA LEU A 6 -23.20 -5.98 -15.49
C LEU A 6 -24.00 -5.39 -14.32
N SER A 7 -23.58 -4.22 -13.85
CA SER A 7 -24.25 -3.45 -12.82
C SER A 7 -25.44 -2.76 -13.46
N THR A 8 -26.65 -3.10 -13.01
CA THR A 8 -27.91 -2.48 -13.47
C THR A 8 -28.02 -1.00 -13.10
N ARG A 9 -27.18 -0.52 -12.16
CA ARG A 9 -27.15 0.89 -11.77
C ARG A 9 -26.30 1.73 -12.73
N ARG A 10 -26.80 2.92 -13.05
CA ARG A 10 -26.02 3.94 -13.76
C ARG A 10 -24.82 4.37 -12.90
N PRO A 11 -23.62 4.53 -13.48
CA PRO A 11 -22.46 5.00 -12.72
C PRO A 11 -22.72 6.40 -12.19
N THR A 12 -22.36 6.61 -10.92
CA THR A 12 -22.45 7.93 -10.29
C THR A 12 -21.20 8.76 -10.57
N ARG A 13 -21.29 10.08 -10.36
CA ARG A 13 -20.12 10.98 -10.44
C ARG A 13 -19.00 10.57 -9.48
N VAL A 14 -19.33 9.88 -8.39
CA VAL A 14 -18.37 9.31 -7.44
C VAL A 14 -17.71 8.07 -8.02
N ASP A 15 -18.47 7.15 -8.65
CA ASP A 15 -17.90 5.98 -9.32
C ASP A 15 -16.92 6.39 -10.43
N GLU A 16 -17.24 7.44 -11.19
CA GLU A 16 -16.34 8.01 -12.21
C GLU A 16 -15.04 8.58 -11.63
N LEU A 17 -15.10 9.14 -10.42
CA LEU A 17 -13.91 9.65 -9.73
C LEU A 17 -13.00 8.49 -9.30
N TYR A 18 -13.56 7.44 -8.69
CA TYR A 18 -12.81 6.23 -8.31
C TYR A 18 -12.26 5.47 -9.51
N LYS A 19 -12.95 5.50 -10.67
CA LYS A 19 -12.41 4.95 -11.92
C LYS A 19 -11.21 5.75 -12.44
N ALA A 20 -11.21 7.08 -12.25
CA ALA A 20 -10.15 7.93 -12.76
C ALA A 20 -8.85 7.86 -11.92
N VAL A 21 -8.97 7.66 -10.61
CA VAL A 21 -7.81 7.53 -9.72
C VAL A 21 -7.66 6.06 -9.29
N PRO A 22 -6.66 5.32 -9.77
CA PRO A 22 -6.49 3.92 -9.38
C PRO A 22 -6.07 3.77 -7.92
N LYS A 23 -6.40 2.62 -7.31
CA LYS A 23 -5.88 2.25 -5.98
C LYS A 23 -4.34 2.12 -6.05
N PRO A 24 -3.59 2.63 -5.06
CA PRO A 24 -2.14 2.49 -5.04
C PRO A 24 -1.72 1.01 -4.88
N ALA A 25 -0.64 0.64 -5.55
CA ALA A 25 -0.07 -0.70 -5.47
C ALA A 25 0.52 -1.00 -4.08
N GLY A 26 0.64 -2.29 -3.74
CA GLY A 26 1.27 -2.75 -2.49
C GLY A 26 0.33 -2.90 -1.29
N GLY A 27 -0.95 -2.57 -1.44
CA GLY A 27 -1.96 -2.76 -0.38
C GLY A 27 -2.46 -4.21 -0.24
N VAL A 28 -2.11 -5.08 -1.19
CA VAL A 28 -2.54 -6.49 -1.24
C VAL A 28 -1.31 -7.39 -1.33
N PRO A 29 -1.21 -8.45 -0.50
CA PRO A 29 -0.14 -9.45 -0.60
C PRO A 29 -0.12 -10.14 -1.97
N LYS A 30 1.08 -10.46 -2.48
CA LYS A 30 1.26 -11.06 -3.83
C LYS A 30 0.55 -12.40 -4.01
N HIS A 31 0.66 -13.28 -3.02
CA HIS A 31 -0.03 -14.58 -3.00
C HIS A 31 -1.37 -14.50 -2.27
N GLY A 32 -2.03 -13.34 -2.38
CA GLY A 32 -3.30 -13.06 -1.73
C GLY A 32 -4.50 -13.64 -2.47
N LEU A 33 -5.63 -13.67 -1.78
CA LEU A 33 -6.90 -14.08 -2.39
C LEU A 33 -7.37 -13.02 -3.40
N PRO A 34 -8.01 -13.42 -4.52
CA PRO A 34 -8.52 -12.47 -5.52
C PRO A 34 -9.44 -11.39 -4.93
N ILE A 35 -10.27 -11.76 -3.95
CA ILE A 35 -11.22 -10.87 -3.27
C ILE A 35 -10.55 -9.68 -2.55
N TRP A 36 -9.25 -9.77 -2.26
CA TRP A 36 -8.53 -8.70 -1.58
C TRP A 36 -8.26 -7.48 -2.47
N ASN A 37 -8.29 -7.63 -3.80
CA ASN A 37 -8.11 -6.51 -4.73
C ASN A 37 -9.32 -5.56 -4.73
N ASP A 38 -10.52 -6.14 -4.58
CA ASP A 38 -11.77 -5.38 -4.57
C ASP A 38 -12.01 -4.73 -3.20
N LEU A 39 -11.42 -5.30 -2.15
CA LEU A 39 -11.55 -4.81 -0.79
C LEU A 39 -11.05 -3.36 -0.63
N LEU A 40 -11.69 -2.62 0.26
CA LEU A 40 -11.23 -1.29 0.69
C LEU A 40 -9.91 -1.41 1.46
N LEU A 41 -9.11 -0.34 1.42
CA LEU A 41 -7.80 -0.28 2.09
C LEU A 41 -7.92 -0.23 3.63
N ASP A 42 -9.06 0.20 4.19
CA ASP A 42 -9.32 0.16 5.63
C ASP A 42 -9.97 -1.14 6.12
N ALA A 43 -10.59 -1.90 5.22
CA ALA A 43 -11.30 -3.11 5.58
C ALA A 43 -10.32 -4.21 5.99
N LYS A 44 -10.70 -4.97 7.01
CA LYS A 44 -9.91 -6.08 7.55
C LYS A 44 -9.70 -7.15 6.47
N LEU A 45 -8.45 -7.56 6.25
CA LEU A 45 -8.16 -8.70 5.38
C LEU A 45 -8.73 -9.98 6.00
N PRO A 46 -9.58 -10.74 5.29
CA PRO A 46 -10.02 -12.04 5.76
C PRO A 46 -8.86 -13.02 5.67
N ILE A 47 -8.27 -13.36 6.82
CA ILE A 47 -7.14 -14.28 6.93
C ILE A 47 -7.69 -15.70 7.04
N ILE A 48 -7.36 -16.53 6.06
CA ILE A 48 -7.61 -17.96 6.10
C ILE A 48 -6.46 -18.62 6.85
N LYS A 49 -6.75 -19.71 7.57
CA LYS A 49 -5.71 -20.57 8.14
C LYS A 49 -4.95 -21.28 7.01
N ALA A 50 -3.97 -20.58 6.44
CA ALA A 50 -3.09 -21.10 5.42
C ALA A 50 -1.93 -21.90 6.06
N PRO A 51 -1.34 -22.88 5.35
CA PRO A 51 -0.13 -23.54 5.82
C PRO A 51 1.00 -22.52 6.04
N LYS A 52 1.90 -22.82 6.98
CA LYS A 52 3.01 -21.91 7.32
C LYS A 52 3.82 -21.60 6.05
N GLY A 53 4.00 -20.30 5.77
CA GLY A 53 4.74 -19.81 4.60
C GLY A 53 3.91 -19.59 3.34
N ALA A 54 2.65 -20.05 3.26
CA ALA A 54 1.83 -19.82 2.07
C ALA A 54 1.38 -18.36 1.92
N LEU A 55 1.23 -17.64 3.03
CA LEU A 55 0.87 -16.23 3.05
C LEU A 55 2.02 -15.41 3.63
N VAL A 56 2.77 -14.74 2.77
CA VAL A 56 3.83 -13.82 3.15
C VAL A 56 3.35 -12.40 2.91
N PHE A 57 3.39 -11.59 3.97
CA PHE A 57 3.08 -10.18 3.89
C PHE A 57 4.36 -9.38 3.62
N SER A 58 4.30 -8.45 2.67
CA SER A 58 5.38 -7.52 2.36
C SER A 58 4.84 -6.11 2.15
N ARG A 59 5.69 -5.09 2.38
CA ARG A 59 5.32 -3.66 2.26
C ARG A 59 6.16 -2.90 1.23
N GLY A 60 6.98 -3.60 0.45
CA GLY A 60 7.85 -3.03 -0.58
C GLY A 60 9.25 -3.63 -0.56
N LYS A 61 10.10 -3.15 -1.48
CA LYS A 61 11.51 -3.56 -1.57
C LYS A 61 12.34 -3.01 -0.43
N VAL A 62 13.37 -3.77 -0.08
CA VAL A 62 14.35 -3.38 0.94
C VAL A 62 15.21 -2.22 0.40
N GLY A 63 15.52 -1.26 1.27
CA GLY A 63 16.23 -0.02 0.93
C GLY A 63 15.37 0.99 0.17
N GLU A 64 14.08 0.72 -0.06
CA GLU A 64 13.14 1.72 -0.54
C GLU A 64 12.38 2.36 0.62
N LYS A 65 12.26 3.70 0.56
CA LYS A 65 11.48 4.46 1.53
C LYS A 65 10.01 4.03 1.49
N LEU A 66 9.54 3.50 2.62
CA LEU A 66 8.16 3.03 2.79
C LEU A 66 7.15 4.18 2.69
N TRP A 67 7.43 5.27 3.43
CA TRP A 67 6.57 6.44 3.54
C TRP A 67 6.99 7.51 2.52
N ARG A 68 6.46 7.44 1.31
CA ARG A 68 6.63 8.46 0.26
C ARG A 68 5.60 9.57 0.41
N ARG A 69 6.02 10.84 0.37
CA ARG A 69 5.10 11.94 0.09
C ARG A 69 5.10 12.19 -1.42
N PRO A 70 3.94 12.20 -2.10
CA PRO A 70 3.87 12.69 -3.46
C PRO A 70 4.35 14.15 -3.52
N ALA A 71 5.11 14.49 -4.55
CA ALA A 71 5.70 15.84 -4.69
C ALA A 71 4.63 16.95 -4.84
N ALA A 72 3.45 16.62 -5.36
CA ALA A 72 2.36 17.55 -5.61
C ALA A 72 1.31 17.59 -4.47
N GLN A 73 1.64 17.11 -3.27
CA GLN A 73 0.68 17.02 -2.18
C GLN A 73 0.68 18.28 -1.31
N ASN A 74 -0.46 18.98 -1.28
CA ASN A 74 -0.69 20.09 -0.38
C ASN A 74 -0.68 19.63 1.09
N PHE A 75 -0.52 20.57 2.01
CA PHE A 75 -0.60 20.27 3.44
C PHE A 75 -1.98 19.67 3.77
N ASN A 76 -1.99 18.51 4.42
CA ASN A 76 -3.22 17.86 4.83
C ASN A 76 -3.72 18.47 6.15
N LEU A 77 -4.88 19.12 6.12
CA LEU A 77 -5.53 19.72 7.28
C LEU A 77 -6.56 18.80 7.96
N TYR A 78 -6.86 17.63 7.39
CA TYR A 78 -7.85 16.68 7.91
C TYR A 78 -7.33 15.88 9.11
N ASP A 79 -6.01 15.70 9.22
CA ASP A 79 -5.37 15.01 10.35
C ASP A 79 -4.30 15.90 11.00
N PRO A 80 -4.72 16.96 11.73
CA PRO A 80 -3.79 17.93 12.31
C PRO A 80 -2.85 17.31 13.36
N ASN A 81 -3.30 16.24 14.02
CA ASN A 81 -2.54 15.56 15.07
C ASN A 81 -1.78 14.31 14.56
N GLY A 82 -1.94 13.92 13.30
CA GLY A 82 -1.22 12.79 12.71
C GLY A 82 -1.65 11.41 13.22
N TYR A 83 -2.90 11.24 13.67
CA TYR A 83 -3.38 9.99 14.27
C TYR A 83 -3.75 8.91 13.26
N GLU A 84 -3.94 9.26 11.99
CA GLU A 84 -4.35 8.27 10.98
C GLU A 84 -3.26 7.24 10.69
N VAL A 85 -2.00 7.69 10.64
CA VAL A 85 -0.85 6.87 10.23
C VAL A 85 0.30 7.04 11.20
N THR A 86 0.71 5.93 11.81
CA THR A 86 1.91 5.90 12.66
C THR A 86 3.14 5.55 11.81
N TYR A 87 4.13 6.43 11.83
CA TYR A 87 5.37 6.28 11.06
C TYR A 87 6.46 5.65 11.91
N HIS A 88 6.42 4.33 12.06
CA HIS A 88 7.51 3.62 12.71
C HIS A 88 8.75 3.58 11.80
N TYR A 89 9.92 3.83 12.40
CA TYR A 89 11.19 3.60 11.73
C TYR A 89 11.39 2.11 11.49
N ASP A 90 11.87 1.77 10.30
CA ASP A 90 12.18 0.40 9.89
C ASP A 90 13.49 0.41 9.11
N ALA A 91 14.51 -0.25 9.66
CA ALA A 91 15.85 -0.28 9.08
C ALA A 91 15.86 -0.95 7.68
N LEU A 92 14.94 -1.87 7.41
CA LEU A 92 14.84 -2.52 6.09
C LEU A 92 14.33 -1.56 5.01
N HIS A 93 13.66 -0.48 5.39
CA HIS A 93 13.15 0.55 4.48
C HIS A 93 13.94 1.86 4.52
N ASP A 94 15.09 1.86 5.20
CA ASP A 94 15.98 3.01 5.23
C ASP A 94 16.73 3.16 3.90
N GLY A 95 16.47 4.28 3.21
CA GLY A 95 17.13 4.59 1.94
C GLY A 95 18.64 4.79 2.09
N ASN A 96 19.11 5.24 3.26
CA ASN A 96 20.54 5.44 3.52
C ASN A 96 21.29 4.12 3.67
N LEU A 97 20.59 3.06 4.12
CA LEU A 97 21.15 1.72 4.25
C LEU A 97 21.09 0.91 2.95
N ARG A 98 20.55 1.48 1.86
CA ARG A 98 20.35 0.76 0.59
C ARG A 98 21.62 0.11 0.06
N ARG A 99 22.77 0.79 0.14
CA ARG A 99 24.07 0.22 -0.31
C ARG A 99 24.50 -0.97 0.54
N LEU A 100 24.28 -0.90 1.85
CA LEU A 100 24.58 -2.00 2.77
C LEU A 100 23.64 -3.19 2.50
N LEU A 101 22.33 -2.92 2.40
CA LEU A 101 21.28 -3.91 2.14
C LEU A 101 21.38 -4.55 0.73
N ALA A 102 22.11 -3.92 -0.19
CA ALA A 102 22.38 -4.47 -1.52
C ALA A 102 23.54 -5.49 -1.54
N GLN A 103 24.34 -5.59 -0.48
CA GLN A 103 25.45 -6.54 -0.44
C GLN A 103 24.94 -7.98 -0.41
N GLU A 104 25.45 -8.83 -1.31
CA GLU A 104 24.96 -10.21 -1.46
C GLU A 104 25.06 -11.03 -0.17
N GLY A 105 26.16 -10.90 0.58
CA GLY A 105 26.33 -11.62 1.85
C GLY A 105 25.25 -11.27 2.86
N LEU A 106 24.91 -9.98 2.98
CA LEU A 106 23.83 -9.53 3.85
C LEU A 106 22.46 -9.98 3.33
N GLN A 107 22.21 -9.91 2.02
CA GLN A 107 20.95 -10.39 1.44
C GLN A 107 20.73 -11.87 1.67
N ARG A 108 21.76 -12.71 1.48
CA ARG A 108 21.69 -14.15 1.77
C ARG A 108 21.34 -14.37 3.24
N ARG A 109 22.00 -13.65 4.16
CA ARG A 109 21.72 -13.73 5.59
C ARG A 109 20.30 -13.30 5.95
N LEU A 110 19.80 -12.20 5.35
CA LEU A 110 18.44 -11.71 5.61
C LEU A 110 17.36 -12.64 5.07
N LYS A 111 17.63 -13.35 3.97
CA LYS A 111 16.76 -14.40 3.43
C LYS A 111 16.74 -15.64 4.33
N GLU A 112 17.91 -16.10 4.79
CA GLU A 112 18.02 -17.21 5.76
C GLU A 112 17.23 -16.93 7.05
N LEU A 113 17.25 -15.68 7.52
CA LEU A 113 16.49 -15.23 8.69
C LEU A 113 15.00 -15.01 8.42
N GLY A 114 14.54 -15.11 7.18
CA GLY A 114 13.15 -14.89 6.79
C GLY A 114 12.68 -13.42 6.91
N LEU A 115 13.60 -12.47 6.96
CA LEU A 115 13.30 -11.04 7.04
C LEU A 115 12.98 -10.42 5.69
N ILE A 116 13.47 -11.06 4.62
CA ILE A 116 13.29 -10.63 3.23
C ILE A 116 12.81 -11.83 2.41
N THR A 117 11.90 -11.57 1.47
CA THR A 117 11.44 -12.56 0.49
C THR A 117 12.51 -12.84 -0.58
N ASP A 118 12.36 -13.90 -1.36
CA ASP A 118 13.29 -14.18 -2.47
C ASP A 118 13.38 -13.02 -3.48
N ASN A 119 12.28 -12.27 -3.62
CA ASN A 119 12.14 -11.08 -4.46
C ASN A 119 12.77 -9.81 -3.89
N GLY A 120 13.40 -9.85 -2.70
CA GLY A 120 14.04 -8.69 -2.09
C GLY A 120 13.06 -7.74 -1.37
N GLU A 121 11.86 -8.21 -1.04
CA GLU A 121 10.85 -7.42 -0.30
C GLU A 121 10.93 -7.69 1.19
N ALA A 122 10.77 -6.65 2.00
CA ALA A 122 10.77 -6.76 3.46
C ALA A 122 9.50 -7.48 3.93
N VAL A 123 9.69 -8.59 4.64
CA VAL A 123 8.61 -9.36 5.27
C VAL A 123 8.06 -8.56 6.45
N CYS A 124 6.75 -8.60 6.66
CA CYS A 124 6.12 -7.88 7.77
C CYS A 124 5.05 -8.69 8.49
N SER A 125 4.66 -8.20 9.66
CA SER A 125 3.47 -8.67 10.36
C SER A 125 2.18 -8.14 9.70
N LEU A 126 1.06 -8.79 10.01
CA LEU A 126 -0.27 -8.32 9.62
C LEU A 126 -0.55 -6.90 10.15
N LYS A 127 -0.14 -6.61 11.39
CA LYS A 127 -0.35 -5.30 12.01
C LYS A 127 0.33 -4.21 11.21
N GLN A 128 1.61 -4.42 10.89
CA GLN A 128 2.41 -3.53 10.05
C GLN A 128 1.81 -3.37 8.64
N LEU A 129 1.28 -4.44 8.05
CA LEU A 129 0.60 -4.35 6.76
C LEU A 129 -0.68 -3.50 6.86
N ASN A 130 -1.48 -3.66 7.92
CA ASN A 130 -2.69 -2.85 8.12
C ASN A 130 -2.38 -1.37 8.34
N GLU A 131 -1.30 -1.05 9.06
CA GLU A 131 -0.78 0.32 9.19
C GLU A 131 -0.36 0.89 7.84
N TYR A 132 0.35 0.09 7.04
CA TYR A 132 0.74 0.47 5.68
C TYR A 132 -0.47 0.67 4.76
N ARG A 133 -1.50 -0.18 4.84
CA ARG A 133 -2.75 -0.02 4.07
C ARG A 133 -3.51 1.25 4.48
N ARG A 134 -3.49 1.64 5.76
CA ARG A 134 -4.03 2.93 6.22
C ARG A 134 -3.30 4.12 5.58
N TYR A 135 -1.97 4.05 5.50
CA TYR A 135 -1.18 5.05 4.79
C TYR A 135 -1.52 5.12 3.30
N LEU A 136 -1.62 3.97 2.62
CA LEU A 136 -2.03 3.91 1.22
C LEU A 136 -3.43 4.48 1.00
N LYS A 137 -4.37 4.23 1.94
CA LYS A 137 -5.71 4.83 1.91
C LYS A 137 -5.61 6.34 1.92
N ARG A 138 -4.81 6.92 2.82
CA ARG A 138 -4.64 8.38 2.89
C ARG A 138 -4.11 8.95 1.57
N LEU A 139 -3.06 8.34 1.01
CA LEU A 139 -2.54 8.77 -0.31
C LEU A 139 -3.59 8.70 -1.42
N HIS A 140 -4.41 7.66 -1.41
CA HIS A 140 -5.49 7.50 -2.39
C HIS A 140 -6.57 8.57 -2.22
N LEU A 141 -7.00 8.84 -0.97
CA LEU A 141 -7.97 9.90 -0.66
C LEU A 141 -7.45 11.29 -1.04
N ASP A 142 -6.17 11.57 -0.77
CA ASP A 142 -5.56 12.83 -1.16
C ASP A 142 -5.56 13.00 -2.69
N SER A 143 -5.27 11.93 -3.43
CA SER A 143 -5.30 11.93 -4.90
C SER A 143 -6.73 12.14 -5.44
N LEU A 144 -7.73 11.50 -4.81
CA LEU A 144 -9.14 11.69 -5.15
C LEU A 144 -9.61 13.14 -4.88
N ASN A 145 -9.16 13.74 -3.77
CA ASN A 145 -9.50 15.12 -3.43
C ASN A 145 -8.89 16.11 -4.43
N GLN A 146 -7.65 15.88 -4.87
CA GLN A 146 -7.01 16.69 -5.91
C GLN A 146 -7.77 16.61 -7.23
N GLU A 147 -8.10 15.40 -7.68
CA GLU A 147 -8.87 15.20 -8.90
C GLU A 147 -10.27 15.84 -8.80
N ARG A 148 -10.92 15.74 -7.64
CA ARG A 148 -12.20 16.42 -7.38
C ARG A 148 -12.07 17.93 -7.49
N GLN A 149 -11.04 18.53 -6.89
CA GLN A 149 -10.80 19.98 -6.94
C GLN A 149 -10.51 20.43 -8.37
N HIS A 150 -9.68 19.68 -9.11
CA HIS A 150 -9.36 19.96 -10.50
C HIS A 150 -10.60 19.90 -11.41
N ARG A 151 -11.51 18.94 -11.18
CA ARG A 151 -12.80 18.91 -11.88
C ARG A 151 -13.69 20.10 -11.55
N VAL A 152 -13.76 20.51 -10.29
CA VAL A 152 -14.58 21.68 -9.88
C VAL A 152 -14.03 22.97 -10.49
N SER A 153 -12.71 23.16 -10.51
CA SER A 153 -12.07 24.36 -11.06
C SER A 153 -12.20 24.52 -12.58
N ARG A 154 -12.63 23.47 -13.30
CA ARG A 154 -12.84 23.48 -14.76
C ARG A 154 -14.24 23.96 -15.17
N TYR A 155 -15.17 24.05 -14.21
CA TYR A 155 -16.50 24.62 -14.39
C TYR A 155 -16.52 26.06 -13.87
#